data_AF-A0A2N8C9K9-F1
#
_entry.id   AF-A0A2N8C9K9-F1
#
_cell.length_a   1.000
_cell.length_b   1.000
_cell.length_c   1.000
_cell.angle_alpha   90.00
_cell.angle_beta   90.00
_cell.angle_gamma   90.00
#
_symmetry.space_group_name_H-M   'P 1'
#
loop_
_entity.id
_entity.type
_entity.pdbx_description
1 polymer ?
#
loop_
_entity_poly.entity_id
_entity_poly.type
_entity_poly.pdbx_seq_one_letter_code
_entity_poly.pdbx_strand_id
1 'polypeptide(L)'
;MDWKLERCLRYLYVLELENGKFYVGQAKDPDRRIRKHFNGSGSEWTRLHRPIKELSRHCLEEVDYRAGELAENELVLQLMRRHGYHNVRGGFFANTSSEHVEKNLLSHGHGSMISGNSLLADFKGATGSAPQFSPSVAIQAMRGADYSLFVLKLEDEHYFVGYSTKPAVRIKRHFAGKGAD
;
A
#
# COMPACT_ATOMS: atom_id res chain seq x y z
N MET A 1 3.27 -25.64 7.62
CA MET A 1 2.19 -24.65 7.81
C MET A 1 2.67 -23.33 7.25
N ASP A 2 2.18 -22.95 6.07
CA ASP A 2 2.47 -21.62 5.51
C ASP A 2 1.71 -20.56 6.31
N TRP A 3 2.40 -19.86 7.20
CA TRP A 3 1.83 -18.78 8.02
C TRP A 3 1.18 -17.67 7.17
N LYS A 4 1.52 -17.59 5.88
CA LYS A 4 0.91 -16.66 4.92
C LYS A 4 -0.55 -16.99 4.61
N LEU A 5 -0.96 -18.25 4.75
CA LEU A 5 -2.33 -18.73 4.53
C LEU A 5 -3.15 -18.77 5.83
N GLU A 6 -2.51 -18.55 6.97
CA GLU A 6 -3.20 -18.48 8.27
C GLU A 6 -4.12 -17.25 8.30
N ARG A 7 -5.43 -17.53 8.40
CA ARG A 7 -6.44 -16.49 8.62
C ARG A 7 -6.45 -16.12 10.09
N CYS A 8 -6.37 -14.84 10.38
CA CYS A 8 -6.39 -14.33 11.74
C CYS A 8 -6.91 -12.90 11.74
N LEU A 9 -7.40 -12.45 12.89
CA LEU A 9 -7.78 -11.06 13.09
C LEU A 9 -6.58 -10.16 12.78
N ARG A 10 -6.77 -9.25 11.83
CA ARG A 10 -5.79 -8.23 11.45
C ARG A 10 -6.39 -6.85 11.52
N TYR A 11 -5.53 -5.88 11.78
CA TYR A 11 -5.90 -4.47 11.86
C TYR A 11 -5.06 -3.67 10.90
N LEU A 12 -5.70 -2.72 10.24
CA LEU A 12 -5.08 -1.68 9.44
C LEU A 12 -5.08 -0.38 10.23
N TYR A 13 -3.97 0.35 10.24
CA TYR A 13 -3.85 1.60 10.98
C TYR A 13 -3.12 2.67 10.16
N VAL A 14 -3.40 3.94 10.50
CA VAL A 14 -2.75 5.11 9.90
C VAL A 14 -2.15 5.96 11.01
N LEU A 15 -0.87 6.32 10.86
CA LEU A 15 -0.15 7.23 11.75
C LEU A 15 0.10 8.56 11.04
N GLU A 16 -0.18 9.66 11.74
CA GLU A 16 0.35 10.97 11.40
C GLU A 16 1.77 11.08 11.95
N LEU A 17 2.68 11.57 11.13
CA LEU A 17 4.08 11.78 11.47
C LEU A 17 4.43 13.27 11.35
N GLU A 18 5.59 13.62 11.88
CA GLU A 18 6.19 14.94 11.68
C GLU A 18 6.27 15.36 10.20
N ASN A 19 6.26 16.67 9.96
CA ASN A 19 6.41 17.28 8.63
C ASN A 19 5.30 16.90 7.62
N GLY A 20 4.08 16.65 8.12
CA GLY A 20 2.93 16.32 7.28
C GLY A 20 3.06 14.98 6.55
N LYS A 21 3.82 14.04 7.12
CA LYS A 21 4.02 12.70 6.57
C LYS A 21 3.06 11.70 7.21
N PHE A 22 2.81 10.60 6.50
CA PHE A 22 1.88 9.56 6.93
C PHE A 22 2.51 8.18 6.78
N TYR A 23 2.13 7.28 7.68
CA TYR A 23 2.46 5.86 7.59
C TYR A 23 1.21 5.01 7.71
N VAL A 24 1.08 4.03 6.82
CA VAL A 24 0.04 2.99 6.88
C VAL A 24 0.70 1.67 7.22
N GLY A 25 0.07 0.88 8.10
CA GLY A 25 0.56 -0.44 8.46
C GLY A 25 -0.57 -1.41 8.79
N GLN A 26 -0.30 -2.71 8.67
CA GLN A 26 -1.19 -3.77 9.15
C GLN A 26 -0.51 -4.70 10.16
N ALA A 27 -1.25 -5.17 11.16
CA ALA A 27 -0.74 -6.07 12.19
C ALA A 27 -1.85 -6.93 12.83
N LYS A 28 -1.47 -8.13 13.33
CA LYS A 28 -2.34 -8.93 14.23
C LYS A 28 -2.55 -8.23 15.59
N ASP A 29 -1.51 -7.53 16.05
CA ASP A 29 -1.48 -6.77 17.30
C ASP A 29 -1.06 -5.32 16.98
N PRO A 30 -2.02 -4.43 16.66
CA PRO A 30 -1.75 -3.06 16.27
C PRO A 30 -1.14 -2.25 17.42
N ASP A 31 -1.59 -2.43 18.66
CA ASP A 31 -1.10 -1.65 19.81
C ASP A 31 0.39 -1.89 20.06
N ARG A 32 0.84 -3.15 20.03
CA ARG A 32 2.27 -3.46 20.15
C ARG A 32 3.05 -2.91 18.95
N ARG A 33 2.51 -3.01 17.74
CA ARG A 33 3.20 -2.54 16.53
C ARG A 33 3.33 -1.02 16.51
N ILE A 34 2.26 -0.30 16.83
CA ILE A 34 2.22 1.16 16.92
C ILE A 34 3.20 1.64 18.00
N ARG A 35 3.20 1.03 19.19
CA ARG A 35 4.20 1.36 20.23
C ARG A 35 5.64 1.23 19.74
N LYS A 36 5.97 0.22 18.92
CA LYS A 36 7.31 0.12 18.32
C LYS A 36 7.64 1.31 17.43
N HIS A 37 6.68 1.79 16.63
CA HIS A 37 6.86 3.01 15.81
C HIS A 37 7.13 4.23 16.68
N PHE A 38 6.32 4.47 17.72
CA PHE A 38 6.52 5.59 18.66
C PHE A 38 7.86 5.51 19.42
N ASN A 39 8.32 4.30 19.73
CA ASN A 39 9.60 4.07 20.41
C ASN A 39 10.83 4.08 19.47
N GLY A 40 10.66 4.44 18.18
CA GLY A 40 11.78 4.50 17.22
C GLY A 40 12.33 3.15 16.77
N SER A 41 11.60 2.05 17.02
CA SER A 41 11.94 0.68 16.60
C SER A 41 11.01 0.16 15.49
N GLY A 42 10.27 1.08 14.84
CA GLY A 42 9.36 0.80 13.74
C GLY A 42 10.04 0.75 12.37
N SER A 43 9.28 1.08 11.33
CA SER A 43 9.81 1.20 9.97
C SER A 43 10.83 2.34 9.87
N GLU A 44 11.74 2.23 8.90
CA GLU A 44 12.72 3.28 8.63
C GLU A 44 12.06 4.65 8.41
N TRP A 45 10.93 4.70 7.68
CA TRP A 45 10.15 5.91 7.48
C TRP A 45 9.68 6.56 8.80
N THR A 46 9.16 5.76 9.74
CA THR A 46 8.75 6.27 11.07
C THR A 46 9.91 6.60 12.01
N ARG A 47 11.12 6.12 11.69
CA ARG A 47 12.34 6.53 12.39
C ARG A 47 12.85 7.87 11.87
N LEU A 48 12.71 8.10 10.56
CA LEU A 48 13.05 9.37 9.91
C LEU A 48 12.04 10.48 10.22
N HIS A 49 10.75 10.13 10.32
CA HIS A 49 9.66 11.04 10.65
C HIS A 49 8.91 10.50 11.86
N ARG A 50 9.07 11.13 13.02
CA ARG A 50 8.54 10.56 14.27
C ARG A 50 7.01 10.55 14.24
N PRO A 51 6.34 9.49 14.74
CA PRO A 51 4.90 9.47 14.87
C PRO A 51 4.40 10.50 15.89
N ILE A 52 3.33 11.21 15.53
CA ILE A 52 2.65 12.19 16.39
C ILE A 52 1.43 11.54 17.04
N LYS A 53 0.57 10.90 16.24
CA LYS A 53 -0.66 10.24 16.72
C LYS A 53 -1.16 9.18 15.75
N GLU A 54 -1.97 8.28 16.27
CA GLU A 54 -2.80 7.38 15.46
C GLU A 54 -4.03 8.13 14.95
N LEU A 55 -4.23 8.14 13.63
CA LEU A 55 -5.37 8.80 12.99
C LEU A 55 -6.57 7.87 12.86
N SER A 56 -6.33 6.60 12.55
CA SER A 56 -7.40 5.63 12.35
C SER A 56 -6.90 4.19 12.55
N ARG A 57 -7.84 3.33 12.93
CA ARG A 57 -7.67 1.89 13.09
C ARG A 57 -8.92 1.18 12.57
N HIS A 58 -8.72 0.12 11.82
CA HIS A 58 -9.79 -0.66 11.21
C HIS A 58 -9.51 -2.15 11.35
N CYS A 59 -10.47 -2.90 11.87
CA CYS A 59 -10.41 -4.36 11.86
C CYS A 59 -10.67 -4.86 10.44
N LEU A 60 -9.79 -5.71 9.92
CA LEU A 60 -9.93 -6.41 8.64
C LEU A 60 -10.58 -7.79 8.80
N GLU A 61 -11.08 -8.10 10.00
CA GLU A 61 -11.59 -9.42 10.38
C GLU A 61 -10.54 -10.52 10.20
N GLU A 62 -10.98 -11.78 10.11
CA GLU A 62 -10.12 -12.92 9.87
C GLU A 62 -9.71 -13.00 8.41
N VAL A 63 -8.55 -12.43 8.11
CA VAL A 63 -7.97 -12.46 6.77
C VAL A 63 -6.56 -13.05 6.81
N ASP A 64 -6.16 -13.63 5.68
CA ASP A 64 -4.78 -14.07 5.51
C ASP A 64 -3.84 -12.86 5.38
N TYR A 65 -2.53 -13.13 5.37
CA TYR A 65 -1.54 -12.05 5.27
C TYR A 65 -1.68 -11.25 3.96
N ARG A 66 -2.02 -11.92 2.86
CA ARG A 66 -2.08 -11.34 1.52
C ARG A 66 -3.25 -10.37 1.37
N ALA A 67 -4.42 -10.75 1.87
CA ALA A 67 -5.58 -9.86 1.92
C ALA A 67 -5.29 -8.63 2.80
N GLY A 68 -4.60 -8.80 3.94
CA GLY A 68 -4.15 -7.67 4.75
C GLY A 68 -3.21 -6.71 4.00
N GLU A 69 -2.25 -7.24 3.25
CA GLU A 69 -1.31 -6.47 2.44
C GLU A 69 -1.99 -5.71 1.29
N LEU A 70 -2.98 -6.31 0.63
CA LEU A 70 -3.75 -5.64 -0.42
C LEU A 70 -4.57 -4.47 0.14
N ALA A 71 -5.23 -4.66 1.29
CA ALA A 71 -5.97 -3.59 1.97
C ALA A 71 -5.05 -2.44 2.38
N GLU A 72 -3.87 -2.76 2.91
CA GLU A 72 -2.84 -1.78 3.26
C GLU A 72 -2.39 -0.95 2.05
N ASN A 73 -2.05 -1.62 0.94
CA ASN A 73 -1.59 -0.94 -0.27
C ASN A 73 -2.65 -0.02 -0.88
N GLU A 74 -3.92 -0.42 -0.89
CA GLU A 74 -4.99 0.44 -1.40
C GLU A 74 -5.16 1.69 -0.53
N LEU A 75 -5.10 1.56 0.80
CA LEU A 75 -5.16 2.72 1.69
C LEU A 75 -3.96 3.65 1.50
N VAL A 76 -2.76 3.10 1.30
CA VAL A 76 -1.57 3.89 0.93
C VAL A 76 -1.84 4.69 -0.34
N LEU A 77 -2.34 4.05 -1.41
CA LEU A 77 -2.63 4.72 -2.68
C LEU A 77 -3.70 5.81 -2.53
N GLN A 78 -4.73 5.58 -1.73
CA GLN A 78 -5.74 6.60 -1.43
C GLN A 78 -5.15 7.82 -0.73
N LEU A 79 -4.30 7.61 0.28
CA LEU A 79 -3.61 8.69 0.97
C LEU A 79 -2.59 9.39 0.06
N MET A 80 -1.89 8.65 -0.81
CA MET A 80 -0.97 9.23 -1.79
C MET A 80 -1.69 10.16 -2.79
N ARG A 81 -2.90 9.80 -3.24
CA ARG A 81 -3.72 10.68 -4.09
C ARG A 81 -4.08 11.99 -3.37
N ARG A 82 -4.32 11.94 -2.06
CA ARG A 82 -4.76 13.10 -1.27
C ARG A 82 -3.61 13.98 -0.79
N HIS A 83 -2.52 13.38 -0.33
CA HIS A 83 -1.42 14.06 0.33
C HIS A 83 -0.15 14.13 -0.54
N GLY A 84 -0.16 13.52 -1.72
CA GLY A 84 1.02 13.38 -2.57
C GLY A 84 1.85 12.15 -2.21
N TYR A 85 2.37 11.47 -3.22
CA TYR A 85 3.09 10.20 -3.04
C TYR A 85 4.38 10.34 -2.22
N HIS A 86 4.97 11.54 -2.18
CA HIS A 86 6.17 11.84 -1.38
C HIS A 86 5.90 11.91 0.13
N ASN A 87 4.63 12.00 0.56
CA ASN A 87 4.25 12.17 1.95
C ASN A 87 3.76 10.89 2.64
N VAL A 88 3.56 9.80 1.90
CA VAL A 88 2.91 8.59 2.44
C VAL A 88 3.77 7.36 2.19
N ARG A 89 3.92 6.50 3.20
CA ARG A 89 4.59 5.20 3.09
C ARG A 89 3.78 4.11 3.79
N GLY A 90 3.99 2.86 3.38
CA GLY A 90 3.31 1.67 3.91
C GLY A 90 3.35 0.54 2.90
N GLY A 91 3.12 -0.71 3.33
CA GLY A 91 3.08 -1.89 2.45
C GLY A 91 4.24 -1.94 1.44
N PHE A 92 3.91 -2.10 0.15
CA PHE A 92 4.88 -2.12 -0.96
C PHE A 92 5.58 -0.79 -1.24
N PHE A 93 5.06 0.30 -0.68
CA PHE A 93 5.60 1.65 -0.83
C PHE A 93 6.26 2.11 0.48
N ALA A 94 6.82 1.20 1.28
CA ALA A 94 7.48 1.54 2.54
C ALA A 94 8.92 2.07 2.39
N ASN A 95 9.50 2.02 1.19
CA ASN A 95 10.88 2.45 0.93
C ASN A 95 11.04 3.97 1.16
N THR A 96 12.14 4.38 1.79
CA THR A 96 12.47 5.78 2.07
C THR A 96 12.85 6.57 0.81
N SER A 97 13.47 5.91 -0.17
CA SER A 97 13.84 6.50 -1.47
C SER A 97 12.61 6.73 -2.36
N SER A 98 12.41 7.97 -2.76
CA SER A 98 11.31 8.36 -3.67
C SER A 98 11.41 7.67 -5.03
N GLU A 99 12.60 7.46 -5.57
CA GLU A 99 12.82 6.77 -6.85
C GLU A 99 12.29 5.33 -6.82
N HIS A 100 12.53 4.62 -5.72
CA HIS A 100 12.01 3.25 -5.55
C HIS A 100 10.49 3.25 -5.46
N VAL A 101 9.91 4.24 -4.78
CA VAL A 101 8.45 4.40 -4.69
C VAL A 101 7.86 4.72 -6.06
N GLU A 102 8.49 5.59 -6.84
CA GLU A 102 8.08 5.92 -8.21
C GLU A 102 8.14 4.70 -9.13
N LYS A 103 9.23 3.94 -9.09
CA LYS A 103 9.35 2.68 -9.84
C LYS A 103 8.25 1.69 -9.45
N ASN A 104 7.91 1.60 -8.17
CA ASN A 104 6.82 0.75 -7.68
C ASN A 104 5.44 1.27 -8.16
N LEU A 105 5.19 2.57 -8.08
CA LEU A 105 3.94 3.18 -8.59
C LEU A 105 3.80 2.96 -10.09
N LEU A 106 4.86 3.20 -10.86
CA LEU A 106 4.90 2.94 -12.29
C LEU A 106 4.58 1.47 -12.56
N SER A 107 5.31 0.54 -11.94
CA SER A 107 5.17 -0.90 -12.19
C SER A 107 3.81 -1.47 -11.80
N HIS A 108 3.11 -0.85 -10.84
CA HIS A 108 1.75 -1.19 -10.44
C HIS A 108 0.65 -0.40 -11.19
N GLY A 109 1.02 0.49 -12.10
CA GLY A 109 0.07 1.19 -12.98
C GLY A 109 -0.52 2.48 -12.39
N HIS A 110 0.13 3.04 -11.38
CA HIS A 110 -0.22 4.30 -10.71
C HIS A 110 0.67 5.47 -11.13
N GLY A 111 1.24 5.41 -12.34
CA GLY A 111 2.14 6.46 -12.87
C GLY A 111 1.51 7.85 -12.96
N SER A 112 0.18 7.93 -13.07
CA SER A 112 -0.55 9.21 -13.05
C SER A 112 -0.39 9.97 -11.73
N MET A 113 0.04 9.31 -10.64
CA MET A 113 0.35 9.98 -9.37
C MET A 113 1.70 10.72 -9.37
N ILE A 114 2.57 10.44 -10.34
CA ILE A 114 3.92 11.01 -10.46
C ILE A 114 3.91 12.19 -11.44
N SER A 115 3.20 12.04 -12.57
CA SER A 115 3.00 13.14 -13.53
C SER A 115 2.03 14.16 -12.95
N GLY A 116 2.58 15.19 -12.30
CA GLY A 116 1.86 16.28 -11.68
C GLY A 116 1.06 17.14 -12.66
N ASN A 117 -0.07 16.64 -13.14
CA ASN A 117 -1.23 17.50 -13.34
C ASN A 117 -2.01 17.48 -12.03
N SER A 118 -1.90 18.57 -11.27
CA SER A 118 -2.78 18.81 -10.15
C SER A 118 -4.23 18.85 -10.65
N LEU A 119 -4.98 17.76 -10.51
CA LEU A 119 -6.44 17.86 -10.41
C LEU A 119 -6.78 18.42 -9.02
N LEU A 120 -6.41 19.68 -8.81
CA LEU A 120 -7.03 20.57 -7.82
C LEU A 120 -8.30 21.22 -8.38
N ALA A 121 -8.73 20.85 -9.59
CA ALA A 121 -10.02 21.18 -10.16
C ALA A 121 -10.89 19.91 -10.10
N ASP A 122 -11.79 19.87 -9.11
CA ASP A 122 -13.12 19.20 -9.13
C ASP A 122 -13.68 18.88 -7.73
N PHE A 123 -13.12 19.45 -6.66
CA PHE A 123 -13.78 19.51 -5.34
C PHE A 123 -13.96 20.97 -4.89
N LYS A 124 -14.74 21.75 -5.65
CA LYS A 124 -15.40 22.94 -5.11
C LYS A 124 -16.73 22.51 -4.51
N GLY A 125 -16.82 22.52 -3.18
CA GLY A 125 -18.09 22.46 -2.46
C GLY A 125 -18.30 21.25 -1.57
N ALA A 126 -17.49 21.11 -0.52
CA ALA A 126 -17.93 20.43 0.70
C ALA A 126 -17.08 20.89 1.88
N THR A 127 -17.55 21.91 2.61
CA THR A 127 -17.26 22.03 4.04
C THR A 127 -17.95 20.85 4.72
N GLY A 128 -17.32 19.68 4.67
CA GLY A 128 -17.83 18.43 5.18
C GLY A 128 -16.68 17.65 5.82
N SER A 129 -16.93 17.14 7.01
CA SER A 129 -16.05 16.26 7.80
C SER A 129 -15.19 15.31 6.96
N ALA A 130 -13.96 15.07 7.43
CA ALA A 130 -13.01 14.12 6.86
C ALA A 130 -13.71 12.83 6.38
N PRO A 131 -13.48 12.38 5.13
CA PRO A 131 -14.13 11.19 4.61
C PRO A 131 -13.68 9.99 5.44
N GLN A 132 -14.64 9.36 6.11
CA GLN A 132 -14.40 8.16 6.91
C GLN A 132 -13.99 7.04 5.97
N PHE A 133 -12.76 6.52 6.14
CA PHE A 133 -12.38 5.27 5.51
C PHE A 133 -13.25 4.17 6.12
N SER A 134 -14.15 3.58 5.32
CA SER A 134 -14.91 2.42 5.76
C SER A 134 -14.21 1.14 5.29
N PRO A 135 -13.73 0.29 6.20
CA PRO A 135 -13.13 -0.98 5.84
C PRO A 135 -14.11 -1.88 5.07
N SER A 136 -15.43 -1.76 5.29
CA SER A 136 -16.41 -2.52 4.49
C SER A 136 -16.40 -2.13 3.01
N VAL A 137 -16.19 -0.85 2.67
CA VAL A 137 -16.09 -0.39 1.27
C VAL A 137 -14.79 -0.85 0.63
N ALA A 138 -13.67 -0.81 1.36
CA ALA A 138 -12.39 -1.31 0.87
C ALA A 138 -12.40 -2.85 0.70
N ILE A 139 -12.92 -3.59 1.68
CA ILE A 139 -13.07 -5.06 1.61
C ILE A 139 -14.05 -5.44 0.48
N GLN A 140 -15.11 -4.67 0.25
CA GLN A 140 -16.06 -4.93 -0.83
C GLN A 140 -15.50 -4.54 -2.20
N ALA A 141 -14.69 -3.49 -2.30
CA ALA A 141 -13.91 -3.17 -3.50
C ALA A 141 -12.86 -4.25 -3.79
N MET A 142 -12.25 -4.84 -2.76
CA MET A 142 -11.35 -5.99 -2.89
C MET A 142 -12.07 -7.27 -3.36
N ARG A 143 -13.36 -7.42 -3.07
CA ARG A 143 -14.20 -8.49 -3.62
C ARG A 143 -14.60 -8.25 -5.09
N GLY A 144 -14.50 -7.02 -5.59
CA GLY A 144 -14.88 -6.64 -6.95
C GLY A 144 -13.72 -6.43 -7.93
N ALA A 145 -12.46 -6.52 -7.47
CA ALA A 145 -11.30 -6.44 -8.34
C ALA A 145 -10.88 -7.85 -8.78
N ASP A 146 -11.11 -8.18 -10.06
CA ASP A 146 -10.69 -9.45 -10.64
C ASP A 146 -9.16 -9.48 -10.80
N TYR A 147 -8.47 -10.04 -9.81
CA TYR A 147 -7.05 -10.34 -9.90
C TYR A 147 -6.86 -11.66 -10.65
N SER A 148 -6.22 -11.62 -11.81
CA SER A 148 -5.81 -12.83 -12.52
C SER A 148 -4.44 -13.29 -12.04
N LEU A 149 -4.29 -14.61 -11.86
CA LEU A 149 -2.99 -15.24 -11.71
C LEU A 149 -2.28 -15.28 -13.06
N PHE A 150 -0.97 -15.12 -13.06
CA PHE A 150 -0.12 -15.39 -14.21
C PHE A 150 1.14 -16.13 -13.76
N VAL A 151 1.63 -17.03 -14.61
CA VAL A 151 2.86 -17.78 -14.37
C VAL A 151 3.82 -17.46 -15.50
N LEU A 152 5.03 -17.04 -15.15
CA LEU A 152 6.12 -16.86 -16.09
C LEU A 152 7.09 -18.01 -15.88
N LYS A 153 7.38 -18.76 -16.94
CA LYS A 153 8.51 -19.70 -16.95
C LYS A 153 9.79 -18.89 -17.10
N LEU A 154 10.70 -19.08 -16.15
CA LEU A 154 12.05 -18.52 -16.14
C LEU A 154 13.05 -19.61 -16.62
N GLU A 155 14.33 -19.28 -16.63
CA GLU A 155 15.41 -20.23 -16.95
C GLU A 155 15.48 -21.37 -15.91
N ASP A 156 16.02 -22.51 -16.33
CA ASP A 156 16.24 -23.70 -15.49
C ASP A 156 15.00 -24.25 -14.77
N GLU A 157 13.85 -24.33 -15.46
CA GLU A 157 12.58 -24.81 -14.88
C GLU A 157 12.12 -24.03 -13.63
N HIS A 158 12.54 -22.78 -13.49
CA HIS A 158 12.02 -21.89 -12.47
C HIS A 158 10.72 -21.22 -12.95
N TYR A 159 9.82 -20.92 -12.03
CA TYR A 159 8.54 -20.28 -12.33
C TYR A 159 8.33 -19.07 -11.43
N PHE A 160 8.01 -17.92 -12.03
CA PHE A 160 7.54 -16.75 -11.30
C PHE A 160 6.00 -16.71 -11.37
N VAL A 161 5.37 -16.85 -10.21
CA VAL A 161 3.91 -16.75 -10.08
C VAL A 161 3.56 -15.36 -9.58
N GLY A 162 2.84 -14.60 -10.40
CA GLY A 162 2.33 -13.27 -10.07
C GLY A 162 0.82 -13.20 -10.16
N TYR A 163 0.25 -12.11 -9.65
CA TYR A 163 -1.15 -11.78 -9.85
C TYR A 163 -1.29 -10.27 -10.02
N SER A 164 -2.28 -9.85 -10.82
CA SER A 164 -2.52 -8.45 -11.14
C SER A 164 -3.94 -8.28 -11.65
N THR A 165 -4.54 -7.11 -11.43
CA THR A 165 -5.75 -6.70 -12.16
C THR A 165 -5.45 -6.37 -13.63
N LYS A 166 -4.17 -6.25 -13.98
CA LYS A 166 -3.67 -6.04 -15.35
C LYS A 166 -2.46 -6.96 -15.62
N PRO A 167 -2.68 -8.29 -15.74
CA PRO A 167 -1.60 -9.28 -15.86
C PRO A 167 -0.73 -9.02 -17.10
N ALA A 168 -1.34 -8.76 -18.27
CA ALA A 168 -0.60 -8.49 -19.50
C ALA A 168 0.40 -7.32 -19.38
N VAL A 169 0.01 -6.24 -18.70
CA VAL A 169 0.88 -5.07 -18.47
C VAL A 169 2.05 -5.43 -17.54
N ARG A 170 1.78 -6.20 -16.48
CA ARG A 170 2.79 -6.63 -15.52
C ARG A 170 3.79 -7.61 -16.13
N ILE A 171 3.31 -8.54 -16.96
CA ILE A 171 4.11 -9.49 -17.74
C ILE A 171 5.02 -8.75 -18.72
N LYS A 172 4.46 -7.84 -19.55
CA LYS A 172 5.23 -7.06 -20.53
C LYS A 172 6.38 -6.29 -19.87
N ARG A 173 6.14 -5.72 -18.69
CA ARG A 173 7.18 -5.01 -17.92
C ARG A 173 8.24 -5.93 -17.35
N HIS A 174 7.87 -7.12 -16.89
CA HIS A 174 8.84 -8.11 -16.38
C HIS A 174 9.88 -8.46 -17.45
N PHE A 175 9.44 -8.57 -18.71
CA PHE A 175 10.33 -8.83 -19.84
C PHE A 175 11.03 -7.56 -20.38
N ALA A 176 10.41 -6.37 -20.27
CA ALA A 176 11.04 -5.12 -20.69
C ALA A 176 12.24 -4.68 -19.82
N GLY A 177 12.37 -5.20 -18.60
CA GLY A 177 13.49 -4.93 -17.70
C GLY A 177 14.72 -5.82 -17.89
N LYS A 178 14.69 -6.80 -18.80
CA LYS A 178 15.81 -7.73 -19.08
C LYS A 178 16.58 -7.41 -20.37
N GLY A 179 16.49 -6.17 -20.88
CA GLY A 179 17.12 -5.75 -22.14
C GLY A 179 18.14 -4.61 -21.98
N ALA A 180 18.76 -4.47 -20.81
CA ALA A 180 19.85 -3.53 -20.56
C ALA A 180 20.84 -4.13 -19.57
N ASP A 181 21.56 -5.14 -20.03
CA ASP A 181 23.01 -5.33 -19.87
C ASP A 181 23.45 -6.48 -20.79
#